data_AF-A0A077W8Z8-F1
#
_entry.id   AF-A0A077W8Z8-F1
#
_cell.length_a   1.000
_cell.length_b   1.000
_cell.length_c   1.000
_cell.angle_alpha   90.00
_cell.angle_beta   90.00
_cell.angle_gamma   90.00
#
_symmetry.space_group_name_H-M   'P 1'
#
loop_
_entity.id
_entity.type
_entity.pdbx_description
1 polymer ?
#
loop_
_entity_poly.entity_id
_entity_poly.type
_entity_poly.pdbx_seq_one_letter_code
_entity_poly.pdbx_strand_id
1 'polypeptide(L)'
;MSPFTALREADKAAQDALSLVKTIDTIYKRLEACSEKISVPSDYPDPNTVRNSIFSENINDLDWVEPAVDRLNVAMFTKDVWSNNVQYDEAIANFFQLLIPRELHDQDDIVDLFIDIVTRWAVDETRWPIAMHTTKDVVNDKVRERIESDLKDEDPLLYQRILDAFGARFEQLDLTRVDVSIINANKEMKEAWFRVLPMILKAIDSKVVYQFPPKRQRVDSPTPPPSMDDMQQKQQ
;
A
#
# COMPACT_ATOMS: atom_id res chain seq x y z
N MET A 1 13.98 -26.55 2.19
CA MET A 1 13.10 -26.18 1.05
C MET A 1 13.63 -26.85 -0.20
N SER A 2 12.77 -27.42 -1.06
CA SER A 2 13.24 -28.04 -2.31
C SER A 2 13.48 -26.96 -3.37
N PRO A 3 14.49 -27.12 -4.25
CA PRO A 3 14.73 -26.19 -5.38
C PRO A 3 13.50 -26.02 -6.28
N PHE A 4 12.68 -27.05 -6.40
CA PHE A 4 11.45 -27.05 -7.19
C PHE A 4 10.34 -26.18 -6.57
N THR A 5 10.29 -26.14 -5.24
CA THR A 5 9.36 -25.28 -4.49
C THR A 5 9.74 -23.82 -4.65
N ALA A 6 11.03 -23.51 -4.52
CA ALA A 6 11.57 -22.16 -4.72
C ALA A 6 11.36 -21.66 -6.15
N LEU A 7 11.54 -22.52 -7.17
CA LEU A 7 11.28 -22.16 -8.57
C LEU A 7 9.81 -21.81 -8.82
N ARG A 8 8.88 -22.58 -8.22
CA ARG A 8 7.44 -22.36 -8.39
C ARG A 8 6.98 -21.08 -7.68
N GLU A 9 7.56 -20.77 -6.53
CA GLU A 9 7.32 -19.52 -5.82
C GLU A 9 7.88 -18.32 -6.59
N ALA A 10 9.07 -18.45 -7.19
CA ALA A 10 9.67 -17.43 -8.04
C ALA A 10 8.85 -17.20 -9.32
N ASP A 11 8.37 -18.25 -9.98
CA ASP A 11 7.52 -18.15 -11.17
C ASP A 11 6.17 -17.49 -10.84
N LYS A 12 5.56 -17.85 -9.71
CA LYS A 12 4.35 -17.18 -9.22
C LYS A 12 4.61 -15.70 -8.95
N ALA A 13 5.68 -15.37 -8.23
CA ALA A 13 6.04 -13.97 -7.95
C ALA A 13 6.31 -13.18 -9.24
N ALA A 14 6.96 -13.79 -10.23
CA ALA A 14 7.19 -13.18 -11.54
C ALA A 14 5.88 -12.96 -12.30
N GLN A 15 4.93 -13.89 -12.25
CA GLN A 15 3.61 -13.71 -12.88
C GLN A 15 2.77 -12.65 -12.16
N ASP A 16 2.80 -12.62 -10.82
CA ASP A 16 2.12 -11.60 -10.01
C ASP A 16 2.70 -10.21 -10.33
N ALA A 17 4.03 -10.10 -10.42
CA ALA A 17 4.71 -8.87 -10.85
C ALA A 17 4.36 -8.48 -12.30
N LEU A 18 4.32 -9.43 -13.22
CA LEU A 18 3.94 -9.18 -14.62
C LEU A 18 2.47 -8.74 -14.75
N SER A 19 1.58 -9.34 -13.95
CA SER A 19 0.18 -8.94 -13.86
C SER A 19 0.07 -7.52 -13.32
N LEU A 20 0.79 -7.20 -12.26
CA LEU A 20 0.87 -5.86 -11.70
C LEU A 20 1.35 -4.84 -12.74
N VAL A 21 2.42 -5.13 -13.49
CA VAL A 21 2.92 -4.26 -14.57
C VAL A 21 1.87 -4.04 -15.67
N LYS A 22 1.12 -5.08 -16.07
CA LYS A 22 0.03 -4.94 -17.05
C LYS A 22 -1.13 -4.12 -16.51
N THR A 23 -1.48 -4.31 -15.24
CA THR A 23 -2.50 -3.51 -14.55
C THR A 23 -2.07 -2.05 -14.48
N ILE A 24 -0.82 -1.77 -14.12
CA ILE A 24 -0.22 -0.44 -14.14
C ILE A 24 -0.27 0.19 -15.53
N ASP A 25 0.16 -0.52 -16.58
CA ASP A 25 0.11 -0.03 -17.96
C ASP A 25 -1.33 0.27 -18.41
N THR A 26 -2.29 -0.55 -17.98
CA THR A 26 -3.72 -0.33 -18.28
C THR A 26 -4.27 0.88 -17.53
N ILE A 27 -3.93 1.05 -16.24
CA ILE A 27 -4.33 2.21 -15.44
C ILE A 27 -3.67 3.46 -16.01
N TYR A 28 -2.38 3.42 -16.31
CA TYR A 28 -1.62 4.51 -16.89
C TYR A 28 -2.23 4.95 -18.21
N LYS A 29 -2.56 4.02 -19.12
CA LYS A 29 -3.26 4.35 -20.37
C LYS A 29 -4.66 4.96 -20.15
N ARG A 30 -5.37 4.55 -19.09
CA ARG A 30 -6.67 5.15 -18.73
C ARG A 30 -6.49 6.55 -18.13
N LEU A 31 -5.49 6.76 -17.28
CA LEU A 31 -5.14 8.06 -16.71
C LEU A 31 -4.61 9.03 -17.79
N GLU A 32 -3.81 8.53 -18.72
CA GLU A 32 -3.32 9.27 -19.89
C GLU A 32 -4.48 9.66 -20.82
N ALA A 33 -5.50 8.81 -20.97
CA ALA A 33 -6.74 9.18 -21.67
C ALA A 33 -7.56 10.26 -20.94
N CYS A 34 -7.43 10.37 -19.62
CA CYS A 34 -8.03 11.43 -18.80
C CYS A 34 -7.14 12.69 -18.65
N SER A 35 -5.94 12.69 -19.26
CA SER A 35 -4.87 13.68 -19.00
C SER A 35 -5.17 15.12 -19.44
N GLU A 36 -6.17 15.36 -20.28
CA GLU A 36 -6.58 16.73 -20.64
C GLU A 36 -7.20 17.50 -19.46
N LYS A 37 -7.54 16.83 -18.34
CA LYS A 37 -8.16 17.46 -17.16
C LYS A 37 -7.44 17.22 -15.84
N ILE A 38 -6.40 16.40 -15.84
CA ILE A 38 -5.71 15.97 -14.62
C ILE A 38 -4.24 16.38 -14.72
N SER A 39 -3.98 17.67 -14.46
CA SER A 39 -2.67 18.12 -14.00
C SER A 39 -2.55 17.69 -12.55
N VAL A 40 -2.18 16.43 -12.26
CA VAL A 40 -1.88 16.05 -10.86
C VAL A 40 -0.52 16.66 -10.49
N PRO A 41 -0.44 17.50 -9.45
CA PRO A 41 0.85 17.93 -8.89
C PRO A 41 1.45 16.90 -7.91
N SER A 42 0.86 15.71 -7.79
CA SER A 42 1.28 14.60 -6.93
C SER A 42 1.42 13.34 -7.78
N ASP A 43 2.49 12.58 -7.56
CA ASP A 43 2.77 11.33 -8.25
C ASP A 43 1.85 10.19 -7.77
N TYR A 44 1.25 10.26 -6.57
CA TYR A 44 0.29 9.24 -6.10
C TYR A 44 -1.17 9.61 -6.42
N PRO A 45 -1.84 8.87 -7.34
CA PRO A 45 -3.27 9.06 -7.56
C PRO A 45 -4.12 8.72 -6.33
N ASP A 46 -5.06 9.62 -6.02
CA ASP A 46 -6.13 9.37 -5.04
C ASP A 46 -7.27 8.52 -5.68
N PRO A 47 -7.65 7.38 -5.08
CA PRO A 47 -8.70 6.52 -5.58
C PRO A 47 -10.04 7.22 -5.84
N ASN A 48 -10.43 8.17 -4.97
CA ASN A 48 -11.72 8.87 -5.08
C ASN A 48 -11.73 9.84 -6.26
N THR A 49 -10.64 10.57 -6.46
CA THR A 49 -10.44 11.48 -7.58
C THR A 49 -10.52 10.72 -8.90
N VAL A 50 -9.80 9.58 -9.00
CA VAL A 50 -9.85 8.72 -10.20
C VAL A 50 -11.26 8.16 -10.42
N ARG A 51 -11.93 7.67 -9.36
CA ARG A 51 -13.31 7.16 -9.43
C ARG A 51 -14.28 8.21 -9.95
N ASN A 52 -14.21 9.42 -9.43
CA ASN A 52 -15.09 10.53 -9.82
C ASN A 52 -14.87 10.96 -11.28
N SER A 53 -13.63 10.97 -11.75
CA SER A 53 -13.30 11.23 -13.15
C SER A 53 -13.91 10.17 -14.08
N ILE A 54 -13.79 8.88 -13.75
CA ILE A 54 -14.34 7.78 -14.57
C ILE A 54 -15.89 7.76 -14.51
N PHE A 55 -16.49 8.08 -13.35
CA PHE A 55 -17.95 8.16 -13.24
C PHE A 55 -18.53 9.22 -14.19
N SER A 56 -17.81 10.32 -14.42
CA SER A 56 -18.21 11.35 -15.38
C SER A 56 -18.26 10.86 -16.84
N GLU A 57 -17.73 9.66 -17.11
CA GLU A 57 -17.73 8.99 -18.41
C GLU A 57 -18.85 7.92 -18.55
N ASN A 58 -19.86 7.91 -17.65
CA ASN A 58 -21.01 6.97 -17.68
C ASN A 58 -20.66 5.48 -17.45
N ILE A 59 -19.51 5.17 -16.84
CA ILE A 59 -19.16 3.80 -16.42
C ILE A 59 -19.67 3.58 -14.99
N ASN A 60 -20.62 2.66 -14.82
CA ASN A 60 -21.29 2.40 -13.53
C ASN A 60 -20.60 1.33 -12.66
N ASP A 61 -19.71 0.51 -13.23
CA ASP A 61 -18.92 -0.49 -12.50
C ASP A 61 -17.53 0.08 -12.18
N LEU A 62 -17.36 0.54 -10.94
CA LEU A 62 -16.16 1.24 -10.47
C LEU A 62 -15.50 0.58 -9.25
N ASP A 63 -15.94 -0.61 -8.88
CA ASP A 63 -15.45 -1.32 -7.70
C ASP A 63 -14.00 -1.80 -7.87
N TRP A 64 -13.56 -1.94 -9.12
CA TRP A 64 -12.17 -2.25 -9.46
C TRP A 64 -11.22 -1.05 -9.33
N VAL A 65 -11.71 0.20 -9.25
CA VAL A 65 -10.88 1.41 -9.32
C VAL A 65 -9.96 1.55 -8.11
N GLU A 66 -10.51 1.47 -6.90
CA GLU A 66 -9.74 1.59 -5.66
C GLU A 66 -8.60 0.57 -5.57
N PRO A 67 -8.83 -0.75 -5.70
CA PRO A 67 -7.75 -1.73 -5.65
C PRO A 67 -6.79 -1.66 -6.84
N ALA A 68 -7.17 -1.00 -7.95
CA ALA A 68 -6.27 -0.74 -9.07
C ALA A 68 -5.32 0.42 -8.74
N VAL A 69 -5.87 1.52 -8.21
CA VAL A 69 -5.10 2.70 -7.78
C VAL A 69 -4.16 2.35 -6.61
N ASP A 70 -4.63 1.63 -5.60
CA ASP A 70 -3.80 1.19 -4.47
C ASP A 70 -2.58 0.38 -4.96
N ARG A 71 -2.78 -0.55 -5.92
CA ARG A 71 -1.69 -1.33 -6.52
C ARG A 71 -0.71 -0.46 -7.33
N LEU A 72 -1.22 0.55 -8.03
CA LEU A 72 -0.38 1.49 -8.76
C LEU A 72 0.52 2.27 -7.80
N ASN A 73 -0.04 2.81 -6.72
CA ASN A 73 0.70 3.58 -5.71
C ASN A 73 1.80 2.72 -5.06
N VAL A 74 1.47 1.48 -4.65
CA VAL A 74 2.44 0.53 -4.09
C VAL A 74 3.56 0.21 -5.08
N ALA A 75 3.23 0.06 -6.37
CA ALA A 75 4.23 -0.24 -7.38
C ALA A 75 5.15 0.95 -7.70
N MET A 76 4.61 2.16 -7.71
CA MET A 76 5.38 3.39 -7.86
C MET A 76 6.39 3.53 -6.71
N PHE A 77 5.92 3.41 -5.47
CA PHE A 77 6.81 3.46 -4.31
C PHE A 77 7.85 2.32 -4.33
N THR A 78 7.45 1.09 -4.69
CA THR A 78 8.38 -0.05 -4.81
C THR A 78 9.49 0.20 -5.82
N LYS A 79 9.15 0.79 -6.98
CA LYS A 79 10.12 1.14 -8.02
C LYS A 79 11.13 2.16 -7.50
N ASP A 80 10.67 3.16 -6.77
CA ASP A 80 11.53 4.22 -6.23
C ASP A 80 12.45 3.69 -5.12
N VAL A 81 11.91 2.85 -4.22
CA VAL A 81 12.68 2.12 -3.21
C VAL A 81 13.76 1.26 -3.87
N TRP A 82 13.41 0.49 -4.91
CA TRP A 82 14.38 -0.33 -5.65
C TRP A 82 15.49 0.52 -6.26
N SER A 83 15.11 1.64 -6.89
CA SER A 83 16.01 2.52 -7.65
C SER A 83 16.81 3.51 -6.78
N ASN A 84 16.58 3.55 -5.47
CA ASN A 84 17.12 4.58 -4.56
C ASN A 84 16.72 6.02 -4.96
N ASN A 85 15.50 6.20 -5.48
CA ASN A 85 15.01 7.49 -5.97
C ASN A 85 13.69 7.87 -5.30
N VAL A 86 13.54 7.52 -4.02
CA VAL A 86 12.33 7.82 -3.24
C VAL A 86 12.18 9.32 -3.07
N GLN A 87 11.03 9.85 -3.48
CA GLN A 87 10.59 11.20 -3.15
C GLN A 87 10.02 11.21 -1.73
N TYR A 88 10.90 11.29 -0.74
CA TYR A 88 10.54 11.07 0.67
C TYR A 88 9.46 12.01 1.19
N ASP A 89 9.51 13.30 0.87
CA ASP A 89 8.50 14.25 1.35
C ASP A 89 7.08 13.84 0.95
N GLU A 90 6.92 13.38 -0.29
CA GLU A 90 5.64 12.90 -0.80
C GLU A 90 5.28 11.53 -0.22
N ALA A 91 6.24 10.60 -0.18
CA ALA A 91 6.00 9.26 0.34
C ALA A 91 5.59 9.27 1.81
N ILE A 92 6.21 10.11 2.64
CA ILE A 92 5.89 10.24 4.07
C ILE A 92 4.48 10.83 4.23
N ALA A 93 4.18 11.93 3.54
CA ALA A 93 2.87 12.59 3.62
C ALA A 93 1.72 11.67 3.19
N ASN A 94 1.95 10.77 2.23
CA ASN A 94 0.93 9.88 1.68
C ASN A 94 1.00 8.44 2.22
N PHE A 95 1.87 8.16 3.19
CA PHE A 95 2.14 6.78 3.60
C PHE A 95 0.90 6.06 4.11
N PHE A 96 0.26 6.58 5.16
CA PHE A 96 -0.95 5.97 5.72
C PHE A 96 -2.20 6.28 4.90
N GLN A 97 -2.18 7.34 4.09
CA GLN A 97 -3.34 7.78 3.31
C GLN A 97 -3.52 6.99 2.02
N LEU A 98 -2.44 6.76 1.26
CA LEU A 98 -2.50 6.24 -0.11
C LEU A 98 -1.62 5.00 -0.36
N LEU A 99 -0.63 4.73 0.49
CA LEU A 99 0.29 3.58 0.29
C LEU A 99 -0.12 2.37 1.12
N ILE A 100 -0.57 2.59 2.36
CA ILE A 100 -0.88 1.52 3.30
C ILE A 100 -2.40 1.37 3.49
N PRO A 101 -2.97 0.19 3.19
CA PRO A 101 -4.36 -0.13 3.53
C PRO A 101 -4.67 0.09 5.00
N ARG A 102 -5.84 0.66 5.29
CA ARG A 102 -6.24 1.08 6.64
C ARG A 102 -6.22 -0.04 7.67
N GLU A 103 -6.55 -1.27 7.26
CA GLU A 103 -6.50 -2.44 8.14
C GLU A 103 -5.08 -2.86 8.57
N LEU A 104 -4.03 -2.29 7.96
CA LEU A 104 -2.65 -2.58 8.31
C LEU A 104 -2.01 -1.46 9.15
N HIS A 105 -2.72 -0.36 9.43
CA HIS A 105 -2.18 0.78 10.16
C HIS A 105 -1.74 0.44 11.59
N ASP A 106 -2.32 -0.61 12.17
CA ASP A 106 -1.99 -1.10 13.50
C ASP A 106 -0.89 -2.18 13.50
N GLN A 107 -0.29 -2.52 12.37
CA GLN A 107 0.76 -3.55 12.35
C GLN A 107 2.12 -2.94 12.74
N ASP A 108 2.80 -3.55 13.71
CA ASP A 108 4.10 -3.05 14.20
C ASP A 108 5.14 -2.95 13.07
N ASP A 109 5.17 -3.93 12.16
CA ASP A 109 6.05 -3.91 10.98
C ASP A 109 5.80 -2.70 10.05
N ILE A 110 4.56 -2.20 9.99
CA ILE A 110 4.18 -1.03 9.17
C ILE A 110 4.60 0.27 9.87
N VAL A 111 4.37 0.34 11.18
CA VAL A 111 4.83 1.46 12.02
C VAL A 111 6.35 1.57 11.97
N ASP A 112 7.03 0.44 12.10
CA ASP A 112 8.48 0.36 12.05
C ASP A 112 9.03 0.81 10.69
N LEU A 113 8.39 0.39 9.60
CA LEU A 113 8.74 0.83 8.24
C LEU A 113 8.54 2.35 8.08
N PHE A 114 7.45 2.92 8.59
CA PHE A 114 7.23 4.36 8.52
C PHE A 114 8.38 5.11 9.20
N ILE A 115 8.79 4.66 10.39
CA ILE A 115 9.92 5.25 11.11
C ILE A 115 11.22 5.09 10.32
N ASP A 116 11.45 3.95 9.64
CA ASP A 116 12.61 3.74 8.78
C ASP A 116 12.66 4.75 7.62
N ILE A 117 11.52 5.00 6.97
CA ILE A 117 11.40 5.95 5.85
C ILE A 117 11.71 7.38 6.34
N VAL A 118 11.11 7.81 7.45
CA VAL A 118 11.36 9.17 8.00
C VAL A 118 12.80 9.31 8.47
N THR A 119 13.37 8.27 9.08
CA THR A 119 14.77 8.26 9.51
C THR A 119 15.71 8.39 8.31
N ARG A 120 15.43 7.64 7.25
CA ARG A 120 16.21 7.69 6.01
C ARG A 120 16.17 9.07 5.35
N TRP A 121 14.98 9.68 5.29
CA TRP A 121 14.79 11.06 4.83
C TRP A 121 15.62 12.03 5.65
N ALA A 122 15.57 11.96 6.98
CA ALA A 122 16.31 12.85 7.86
C ALA A 122 17.83 12.74 7.64
N VAL A 123 18.35 11.53 7.43
CA VAL A 123 19.76 11.30 7.08
C VAL A 123 20.14 11.98 5.76
N ASP A 124 19.29 11.85 4.72
CA ASP A 124 19.53 12.49 3.42
C ASP A 124 19.46 14.01 3.50
N GLU A 125 18.40 14.54 4.12
CA GLU A 125 18.13 15.97 4.26
C GLU A 125 19.25 16.69 5.01
N THR A 126 19.76 16.07 6.08
CA THR A 126 20.85 16.61 6.88
C THR A 126 22.24 16.30 6.32
N ARG A 127 22.33 15.50 5.23
CA ARG A 127 23.61 14.99 4.69
C ARG A 127 24.47 14.32 5.77
N TRP A 128 23.84 13.62 6.71
CA TRP A 128 24.53 13.04 7.85
C TRP A 128 25.33 11.79 7.44
N PRO A 129 26.55 11.55 7.97
CA PRO A 129 27.27 12.30 8.99
C PRO A 129 28.19 13.43 8.52
N ILE A 130 28.14 13.79 7.24
CA ILE A 130 29.10 14.73 6.62
C ILE A 130 28.95 16.14 7.22
N ALA A 131 27.74 16.58 7.52
CA ALA A 131 27.47 17.93 8.03
C ALA A 131 27.69 18.12 9.55
N MET A 132 28.39 17.20 10.23
CA MET A 132 28.71 17.26 11.67
C MET A 132 27.49 17.39 12.61
N HIS A 133 26.32 16.94 12.20
CA HIS A 133 25.17 16.80 13.10
C HIS A 133 25.41 15.69 14.13
N THR A 134 24.87 15.87 15.33
CA THR A 134 24.78 14.82 16.34
C THR A 134 23.60 13.89 16.04
N THR A 135 23.58 12.70 16.66
CA THR A 135 22.38 11.83 16.57
C THR A 135 21.14 12.54 17.09
N LYS A 136 21.28 13.41 18.11
CA LYS A 136 20.17 14.24 18.59
C LYS A 136 19.56 15.12 17.50
N ASP A 137 20.40 15.83 16.75
CA ASP A 137 19.93 16.79 15.74
C ASP A 137 19.18 16.08 14.61
N VAL A 138 19.55 14.85 14.27
CA VAL A 138 18.86 14.07 13.24
C VAL A 138 17.60 13.42 13.79
N VAL A 139 17.68 12.76 14.95
CA VAL A 139 16.57 11.95 15.49
C VAL A 139 15.50 12.84 16.13
N ASN A 140 15.88 13.76 17.01
CA ASN A 140 14.91 14.58 17.72
C ASN A 140 14.49 15.79 16.90
N ASP A 141 15.42 16.45 16.20
CA ASP A 141 15.09 17.73 15.56
C ASP A 141 14.64 17.56 14.10
N LYS A 142 14.77 16.35 13.51
CA LYS A 142 14.24 16.08 12.16
C LYS A 142 13.21 14.96 12.14
N VAL A 143 13.56 13.77 12.64
CA VAL A 143 12.63 12.62 12.57
C VAL A 143 11.37 12.90 13.39
N ARG A 144 11.52 13.28 14.67
CA ARG A 144 10.36 13.58 15.52
C ARG A 144 9.52 14.72 14.97
N GLU A 145 10.12 15.86 14.61
CA GLU A 145 9.38 17.01 14.07
C GLU A 145 8.56 16.62 12.83
N ARG A 146 9.12 15.77 11.96
CA ARG A 146 8.42 15.30 10.77
C ARG A 146 7.24 14.39 11.10
N ILE A 147 7.42 13.45 12.01
CA ILE A 147 6.35 12.56 12.51
C ILE A 147 5.21 13.40 13.10
N GLU A 148 5.54 14.38 13.95
CA GLU A 148 4.55 15.25 14.59
C GLU A 148 3.79 16.12 13.58
N SER A 149 4.48 16.62 12.55
CA SER A 149 3.87 17.43 11.49
C SER A 149 2.93 16.62 10.59
N ASP A 150 3.39 15.48 10.08
CA ASP A 150 2.68 14.74 9.03
C ASP A 150 1.54 13.88 9.59
N LEU A 151 1.59 13.51 10.87
CA LEU A 151 0.55 12.69 11.50
C LEU A 151 -0.44 13.48 12.35
N LYS A 152 -0.33 14.81 12.37
CA LYS A 152 -1.17 15.67 13.22
C LYS A 152 -2.67 15.46 13.00
N ASP A 153 -3.06 15.19 11.76
CA ASP A 153 -4.45 15.02 11.35
C ASP A 153 -4.85 13.54 11.17
N GLU A 154 -3.93 12.61 11.47
CA GLU A 154 -4.18 11.16 11.42
C GLU A 154 -4.91 10.66 12.67
N ASP A 155 -5.27 9.37 12.66
CA ASP A 155 -5.93 8.73 13.80
C ASP A 155 -5.08 8.87 15.09
N PRO A 156 -5.66 9.36 16.22
CA PRO A 156 -4.89 9.58 17.45
C PRO A 156 -4.24 8.33 18.03
N LEU A 157 -4.80 7.13 17.82
CA LEU A 157 -4.21 5.88 18.30
C LEU A 157 -3.02 5.49 17.43
N LEU A 158 -3.12 5.68 16.11
CA LEU A 158 -2.00 5.50 15.18
C LEU A 158 -0.86 6.46 15.52
N TYR A 159 -1.18 7.74 15.72
CA TYR A 159 -0.23 8.77 16.10
C TYR A 159 0.52 8.40 17.38
N GLN A 160 -0.20 8.04 18.44
CA GLN A 160 0.43 7.67 19.71
C GLN A 160 1.30 6.42 19.56
N ARG A 161 0.85 5.41 18.79
CA ARG A 161 1.62 4.20 18.54
C ARG A 161 2.95 4.50 17.84
N ILE A 162 2.94 5.38 16.84
CA ILE A 162 4.16 5.77 16.13
C ILE A 162 5.10 6.52 17.07
N LEU A 163 4.58 7.40 17.93
CA LEU A 163 5.40 8.08 18.94
C LEU A 163 6.00 7.12 19.97
N ASP A 164 5.23 6.13 20.42
CA ASP A 164 5.71 5.11 21.38
C ASP A 164 6.80 4.23 20.74
N ALA A 165 6.60 3.79 19.50
CA ALA A 165 7.58 3.01 18.74
C ALA A 165 8.85 3.84 18.45
N PHE A 166 8.69 5.11 18.09
CA PHE A 166 9.80 6.05 17.93
C PHE A 166 10.58 6.19 19.25
N GLY A 167 9.89 6.42 20.37
CA GLY A 167 10.50 6.49 21.70
C GLY A 167 11.31 5.24 22.02
N ALA A 168 10.67 4.07 21.94
CA ALA A 168 11.32 2.79 22.24
C ALA A 168 12.58 2.53 21.39
N ARG A 169 12.56 2.97 20.13
CA ARG A 169 13.68 2.78 19.19
C ARG A 169 14.87 3.68 19.49
N PHE A 170 14.63 4.95 19.79
CA PHE A 170 15.70 5.95 19.86
C PHE A 170 16.09 6.35 21.29
N GLU A 171 15.32 5.98 22.32
CA GLU A 171 15.56 6.34 23.73
C GLU A 171 16.90 5.83 24.27
N GLN A 172 17.43 4.73 23.72
CA GLN A 172 18.69 4.12 24.18
C GLN A 172 19.93 4.60 23.42
N LEU A 173 19.78 5.44 22.39
CA LEU A 173 20.91 5.87 21.59
C LEU A 173 21.76 6.90 22.32
N ASP A 174 23.08 6.86 22.08
CA ASP A 174 23.97 7.93 22.50
C ASP A 174 23.75 9.15 21.62
N LEU A 175 22.83 10.00 22.05
CA LEU A 175 22.44 11.23 21.37
C LEU A 175 23.61 12.23 21.20
N THR A 176 24.72 12.04 21.93
CA THR A 176 25.88 12.95 21.92
C THR A 176 26.91 12.62 20.85
N ARG A 177 26.77 11.49 20.16
CA ARG A 177 27.72 11.01 19.14
C ARG A 177 27.02 10.66 17.85
N VAL A 178 27.78 10.33 16.81
CA VAL A 178 27.25 9.75 15.58
C VAL A 178 26.99 8.26 15.82
N ASP A 179 25.73 7.84 15.78
CA ASP A 179 25.39 6.42 15.79
C ASP A 179 25.34 5.88 14.35
N VAL A 180 26.30 5.01 14.04
CA VAL A 180 26.49 4.43 12.70
C VAL A 180 25.34 3.48 12.33
N SER A 181 24.56 2.99 13.29
CA SER A 181 23.39 2.15 13.02
C SER A 181 22.37 2.88 12.15
N ILE A 182 22.16 4.17 12.38
CA ILE A 182 21.21 4.99 11.61
C ILE A 182 21.68 5.22 10.16
N ILE A 183 22.99 5.13 9.90
CA ILE A 183 23.54 5.29 8.54
C ILE A 183 23.11 4.14 7.61
N ASN A 184 22.74 2.98 8.18
CA ASN A 184 22.21 1.85 7.41
C ASN A 184 20.71 1.95 7.09
N ALA A 185 20.05 3.06 7.44
CA ALA A 185 18.62 3.24 7.26
C ALA A 185 18.11 2.94 5.83
N ASN A 186 18.92 3.16 4.78
CA ASN A 186 18.50 2.81 3.41
C ASN A 186 18.33 1.30 3.21
N LYS A 187 19.28 0.52 3.74
CA LYS A 187 19.23 -0.94 3.65
C LYS A 187 18.06 -1.47 4.49
N GLU A 188 17.93 -0.98 5.71
CA GLU A 188 16.87 -1.38 6.64
C GLU A 188 15.48 -1.04 6.08
N MET A 189 15.28 0.18 5.57
CA MET A 189 14.04 0.59 4.90
C MET A 189 13.71 -0.32 3.71
N LYS A 190 14.69 -0.66 2.86
CA LYS A 190 14.47 -1.56 1.72
C LYS A 190 14.06 -2.95 2.18
N GLU A 191 14.78 -3.52 3.14
CA GLU A 191 14.50 -4.85 3.67
C GLU A 191 13.13 -4.89 4.36
N ALA A 192 12.78 -3.84 5.13
CA ALA A 192 11.46 -3.67 5.73
C ALA A 192 10.36 -3.55 4.66
N TRP A 193 10.55 -2.72 3.63
CA TRP A 193 9.58 -2.58 2.54
C TRP A 193 9.28 -3.91 1.86
N PHE A 194 10.31 -4.66 1.46
CA PHE A 194 10.12 -5.95 0.79
C PHE A 194 9.58 -7.03 1.74
N ARG A 195 9.77 -6.89 3.06
CA ARG A 195 9.15 -7.77 4.06
C ARG A 195 7.64 -7.54 4.15
N VAL A 196 7.18 -6.30 4.17
CA VAL A 196 5.75 -5.97 4.32
C VAL A 196 4.97 -5.94 3.02
N LEU A 197 5.65 -5.76 1.87
CA LEU A 197 5.02 -5.66 0.56
C LEU A 197 4.01 -6.80 0.26
N PRO A 198 4.29 -8.10 0.54
CA PRO A 198 3.32 -9.16 0.34
C PRO A 198 2.05 -9.01 1.20
N MET A 199 2.20 -8.47 2.41
CA MET A 199 1.07 -8.20 3.32
C MET A 199 0.18 -7.08 2.77
N ILE A 200 0.80 -6.00 2.30
CA ILE A 200 0.11 -4.86 1.67
C ILE A 200 -0.67 -5.32 0.43
N LEU A 201 -0.01 -6.03 -0.49
CA LEU A 201 -0.66 -6.53 -1.72
C LEU A 201 -1.82 -7.46 -1.39
N LYS A 202 -1.66 -8.35 -0.40
CA LYS A 202 -2.73 -9.25 0.04
C LYS A 202 -3.93 -8.49 0.63
N ALA A 203 -3.70 -7.42 1.39
CA ALA A 203 -4.78 -6.58 1.92
C ALA A 203 -5.58 -5.92 0.77
N ILE A 204 -4.87 -5.35 -0.21
CA ILE A 204 -5.50 -4.77 -1.41
C ILE A 204 -6.31 -5.81 -2.19
N ASP A 205 -5.75 -7.01 -2.39
CA ASP A 205 -6.45 -8.10 -3.09
C ASP A 205 -7.69 -8.60 -2.33
N SER A 206 -7.64 -8.57 -1.00
CA SER A 206 -8.75 -9.04 -0.15
C SER A 206 -9.97 -8.11 -0.23
N LYS A 207 -9.77 -6.81 -0.47
CA LYS A 207 -10.88 -5.87 -0.77
C LYS A 207 -11.69 -6.29 -2.01
N VAL A 208 -11.04 -6.91 -3.00
CA VAL A 208 -11.68 -7.39 -4.24
C VAL A 208 -12.56 -8.62 -3.99
N VAL A 209 -12.17 -9.50 -3.05
CA VAL A 209 -12.85 -10.77 -2.80
C VAL A 209 -14.16 -10.60 -2.02
N TYR A 210 -14.26 -9.58 -1.16
CA TYR A 210 -15.49 -9.30 -0.41
C TYR A 210 -16.58 -8.57 -1.21
N GLN A 211 -16.24 -8.00 -2.37
CA GLN A 211 -17.22 -7.32 -3.23
C GLN A 211 -17.87 -8.25 -4.27
N PHE A 212 -17.29 -9.43 -4.53
CA PHE A 212 -17.94 -10.51 -5.26
C PHE A 212 -18.26 -11.66 -4.31
N PRO A 213 -19.48 -11.76 -3.74
CA PRO A 213 -19.85 -12.96 -3.01
C PRO A 213 -19.66 -14.16 -3.95
N PRO A 214 -19.20 -15.33 -3.45
CA PRO A 214 -19.13 -16.52 -4.27
C PRO A 214 -20.52 -16.69 -4.90
N LYS A 215 -20.57 -16.77 -6.23
CA LYS A 215 -21.80 -17.05 -6.97
C LYS A 215 -22.47 -18.20 -6.23
N ARG A 216 -23.63 -17.94 -5.63
CA ARG A 216 -24.46 -19.00 -5.05
C ARG A 216 -24.55 -20.05 -6.16
N GLN A 217 -23.97 -21.23 -5.92
CA GLN A 217 -24.30 -22.39 -6.73
C GLN A 217 -25.83 -22.42 -6.72
N ARG A 218 -26.42 -22.38 -7.92
CA ARG A 218 -27.85 -22.62 -8.10
C ARG A 218 -28.11 -23.95 -7.39
N VAL A 219 -28.70 -23.87 -6.22
CA VAL A 219 -29.41 -25.01 -5.66
C VAL A 219 -30.62 -25.12 -6.56
N ASP A 220 -30.64 -26.16 -7.39
CA ASP A 220 -31.77 -26.49 -8.24
C ASP A 220 -33.03 -26.41 -7.38
N SER A 221 -33.91 -25.48 -7.75
CA SER A 221 -35.19 -25.31 -7.06
C SER A 221 -35.94 -26.64 -7.18
N PRO A 222 -36.54 -27.16 -6.09
CA PRO A 222 -37.32 -28.37 -6.16
C PRO A 222 -38.45 -28.17 -7.17
N THR A 223 -38.53 -29.07 -8.14
CA THR A 223 -39.55 -29.10 -9.17
C THR A 223 -40.93 -28.99 -8.52
N PRO A 224 -41.81 -28.07 -8.96
CA PRO A 224 -43.17 -28.02 -8.45
C PRO A 224 -43.86 -29.36 -8.77
N PRO A 225 -44.70 -29.90 -7.87
CA PRO A 225 -45.48 -31.07 -8.20
C PRO A 225 -46.42 -30.76 -9.38
N PRO A 226 -46.68 -31.74 -10.26
CA PRO A 226 -47.50 -31.55 -11.44
C PRO A 226 -48.92 -31.12 -11.06
N SER A 227 -49.49 -30.22 -11.87
CA SER A 227 -50.88 -29.78 -11.76
C SER A 227 -51.82 -30.98 -11.90
N MET A 228 -52.92 -30.99 -11.13
CA MET A 228 -53.96 -32.02 -11.26
C MET A 228 -54.59 -32.08 -12.66
N ASP A 229 -54.47 -31.01 -13.45
CA ASP A 229 -54.97 -30.99 -14.83
C ASP A 229 -54.16 -31.90 -15.78
N ASP A 230 -52.88 -32.16 -15.48
CA ASP A 230 -52.03 -33.06 -16.28
C ASP A 230 -52.29 -34.55 -15.98
N MET A 231 -53.03 -34.88 -14.92
CA MET A 231 -53.35 -36.27 -14.57
C MET A 231 -54.65 -36.79 -15.23
N GLN A 232 -55.48 -35.93 -15.82
CA GLN A 232 -56.74 -36.36 -16.45
C GLN A 232 -56.64 -36.65 -17.96
N GLN A 233 -55.52 -36.36 -18.63
CA GLN A 233 -55.34 -36.65 -20.06
C GLN A 233 -54.67 -38.00 -20.38
N LYS A 234 -54.45 -38.87 -19.39
CA LYS A 234 -53.83 -40.20 -19.59
C LYS A 234 -54.75 -41.41 -19.43
N GLN A 235 -56.08 -41.23 -19.46
CA GLN A 235 -57.04 -42.35 -19.39
C GLN A 235 -58.14 -42.31 -20.46
N GLN A 236 -57.85 -41.87 -21.69
CA GLN A 236 -58.68 -42.16 -22.86
C GLN A 236 -57.85 -42.73 -23.99
#